data_AF-A0A7Y2EM17-F1
#
_entry.id   AF-A0A7Y2EM17-F1
#
_cell.length_a   1.000
_cell.length_b   1.000
_cell.length_c   1.000
_cell.angle_alpha   90.00
_cell.angle_beta   90.00
_cell.angle_gamma   90.00
#
_symmetry.space_group_name_H-M   'P 1'
#
loop_
_entity.id
_entity.type
_entity.pdbx_description
1 polymer ?
#
loop_
_entity_poly.entity_id
_entity_poly.type
_entity_poly.pdbx_seq_one_letter_code
_entity_poly.pdbx_strand_id
1 'polypeptide(L)'
;MARIIHSAARHDLPVSLCGEMSSDPAAVALLLGMGIRSLSMSAAHVPRIKSLIRRVDMAQMQQLCSAVSSMDDAGEIRAFVEKELPA
;
A
#
# COMPACT_ATOMS: atom_id res chain seq x y z
N MET A 1 -3.12 -1.93 -9.83
CA MET A 1 -3.87 -0.91 -9.08
C MET A 1 -3.50 0.52 -9.45
N ALA A 2 -2.21 0.86 -9.61
CA ALA A 2 -1.72 2.20 -9.94
C ALA A 2 -2.52 2.95 -11.02
N ARG A 3 -2.89 2.29 -12.13
CA ARG A 3 -3.70 2.91 -13.21
C ARG A 3 -5.03 3.50 -12.71
N ILE A 4 -5.76 2.76 -11.87
CA ILE A 4 -7.07 3.20 -11.35
C ILE A 4 -6.88 4.38 -10.40
N ILE A 5 -5.88 4.29 -9.50
CA ILE A 5 -5.59 5.32 -8.51
C ILE A 5 -5.20 6.62 -9.21
N HIS A 6 -4.28 6.57 -10.18
CA HIS A 6 -3.88 7.74 -10.95
C HIS A 6 -5.01 8.32 -11.79
N SER A 7 -5.85 7.48 -12.40
CA SER A 7 -7.00 7.95 -13.18
C SER A 7 -8.01 8.69 -12.29
N ALA A 8 -8.35 8.12 -11.13
CA ALA A 8 -9.29 8.74 -10.21
C ALA A 8 -8.72 10.06 -9.64
N ALA A 9 -7.43 10.10 -9.31
CA ALA A 9 -6.76 11.31 -8.86
C ALA A 9 -6.81 12.45 -9.89
N ARG A 10 -6.72 12.15 -11.19
CA ARG A 10 -6.86 13.15 -12.27
C ARG A 10 -8.26 13.76 -12.39
N HIS A 11 -9.26 13.11 -11.79
CA HIS A 11 -10.66 13.54 -11.82
C HIS A 11 -11.18 13.92 -10.42
N ASP A 12 -10.30 14.08 -9.44
CA ASP A 12 -10.65 14.36 -8.04
C ASP A 12 -11.66 13.37 -7.44
N LEU A 13 -11.61 12.11 -7.92
CA LEU A 13 -12.49 11.04 -7.46
C LEU A 13 -11.83 10.23 -6.34
N PRO A 14 -12.54 9.97 -5.22
CA PRO A 14 -12.01 9.14 -4.15
C PRO A 14 -11.94 7.66 -4.58
N VAL A 15 -10.88 6.97 -4.14
CA VAL A 15 -10.70 5.52 -4.31
C VAL A 15 -10.59 4.88 -2.93
N SER A 16 -11.39 3.83 -2.72
CA SER A 16 -11.33 2.99 -1.54
C SER A 16 -11.06 1.54 -1.93
N LEU A 17 -10.25 0.83 -1.15
CA LEU A 17 -10.00 -0.59 -1.32
C LEU A 17 -10.57 -1.39 -0.14
N CYS A 18 -11.37 -2.41 -0.46
CA CYS A 18 -11.81 -3.43 0.48
C CYS A 18 -11.17 -4.80 0.18
N GLY A 19 -11.34 -5.75 1.08
CA GLY A 19 -10.84 -7.12 0.95
C GLY A 19 -9.50 -7.36 1.65
N GLU A 20 -8.99 -8.59 1.58
CA GLU A 20 -7.85 -9.06 2.38
C GLU A 20 -6.57 -8.24 2.18
N MET A 21 -6.33 -7.74 0.96
CA MET A 21 -5.17 -6.87 0.66
C MET A 21 -5.16 -5.57 1.46
N SER A 22 -6.33 -5.08 1.90
CA SER A 22 -6.42 -3.88 2.75
C SER A 22 -6.00 -4.15 4.20
N SER A 23 -5.87 -5.42 4.58
CA SER A 23 -5.46 -5.89 5.91
C SER A 23 -4.03 -6.45 5.94
N ASP A 24 -3.36 -6.55 4.77
CA ASP A 24 -1.98 -7.02 4.65
C ASP A 24 -1.00 -5.83 4.70
N PRO A 25 -0.05 -5.79 5.67
CA PRO A 25 0.92 -4.70 5.81
C PRO A 25 1.75 -4.42 4.55
N ALA A 26 2.24 -5.44 3.86
CA ALA A 26 3.07 -5.31 2.67
C ALA A 26 2.25 -4.74 1.50
N ALA A 27 1.03 -5.23 1.32
CA ALA A 27 0.13 -4.69 0.32
C ALA A 27 -0.26 -3.24 0.64
N VAL A 28 -0.61 -2.93 1.90
CA VAL A 28 -0.98 -1.58 2.33
C VAL A 28 0.16 -0.58 2.10
N ALA A 29 1.40 -0.94 2.40
CA ALA A 29 2.57 -0.11 2.13
C ALA A 29 2.64 0.31 0.65
N LEU A 30 2.50 -0.66 -0.26
CA LEU A 30 2.47 -0.40 -1.70
C LEU A 30 1.24 0.42 -2.12
N LEU A 31 0.07 0.18 -1.53
CA LEU A 31 -1.14 0.94 -1.85
C LEU A 31 -1.03 2.41 -1.42
N LEU A 32 -0.41 2.67 -0.27
CA LEU A 32 -0.12 4.03 0.20
C LEU A 32 0.86 4.75 -0.74
N GLY A 33 1.93 4.06 -1.15
CA GLY A 33 2.90 4.57 -2.11
C GLY A 33 2.28 4.87 -3.48
N MET A 34 1.32 4.06 -3.94
CA MET A 34 0.54 4.32 -5.16
C MET A 34 -0.47 5.46 -5.03
N GLY A 35 -0.76 5.94 -3.81
CA GLY A 35 -1.65 7.08 -3.58
C GLY A 35 -3.05 6.74 -3.04
N ILE A 36 -3.32 5.49 -2.66
CA ILE A 36 -4.57 5.16 -1.96
C ILE A 36 -4.60 5.83 -0.59
N ARG A 37 -5.77 6.35 -0.21
CA ARG A 37 -6.00 7.03 1.08
C ARG A 37 -7.20 6.49 1.86
N SER A 38 -8.04 5.64 1.24
CA SER A 38 -9.18 5.00 1.90
C SER A 38 -9.04 3.48 1.84
N LEU A 39 -9.11 2.84 3.00
CA LEU A 39 -9.04 1.39 3.18
C LEU A 39 -10.24 0.95 4.02
N SER A 40 -10.87 -0.16 3.64
CA SER A 40 -12.00 -0.76 4.37
C SER A 40 -11.66 -2.20 4.74
N MET A 41 -11.69 -2.50 6.03
CA MET A 41 -11.25 -3.79 6.60
C MET A 41 -12.08 -4.18 7.83
N SER A 42 -11.95 -5.42 8.28
CA SER A 42 -12.52 -5.86 9.56
C SER A 42 -11.89 -5.09 10.72
N ALA A 43 -12.71 -4.77 11.72
CA ALA A 43 -12.30 -3.99 12.90
C ALA A 43 -11.06 -4.58 13.62
N ALA A 44 -10.88 -5.91 13.57
CA ALA A 44 -9.72 -6.59 14.15
C ALA A 44 -8.38 -6.19 13.50
N HIS A 45 -8.37 -5.80 12.22
CA HIS A 45 -7.14 -5.44 11.49
C HIS A 45 -6.80 -3.95 11.59
N VAL A 46 -7.78 -3.11 11.93
CA VAL A 46 -7.61 -1.65 12.01
C VAL A 46 -6.44 -1.25 12.92
N PRO A 47 -6.25 -1.80 14.14
CA PRO A 47 -5.14 -1.39 15.00
C PRO A 47 -3.76 -1.66 14.37
N ARG A 48 -3.59 -2.84 13.75
CA ARG A 48 -2.33 -3.25 13.11
C ARG A 48 -1.99 -2.34 11.95
N ILE A 49 -2.92 -2.13 11.02
CA ILE A 49 -2.70 -1.28 9.85
C ILE A 49 -2.52 0.19 10.25
N LYS A 50 -3.28 0.67 11.23
CA LYS A 50 -3.13 2.03 11.75
C LYS A 50 -1.79 2.26 12.45
N SER A 51 -1.21 1.23 13.06
CA SER A 51 0.16 1.30 13.63
C SER A 51 1.19 1.41 12.52
N LEU A 52 1.08 0.58 11.48
CA LEU A 52 1.96 0.64 10.31
C LEU A 52 1.93 2.01 9.65
N ILE A 53 0.74 2.51 9.29
CA ILE A 53 0.57 3.81 8.60
C ILE A 53 1.24 4.95 9.37
N ARG A 54 1.25 4.88 10.70
CA ARG A 54 1.87 5.90 11.56
C ARG A 54 3.38 5.79 11.70
N ARG A 55 3.99 4.70 11.24
CA ARG A 55 5.44 4.44 11.32
C ARG A 55 6.14 4.56 9.96
N VAL A 56 5.40 4.45 8.86
CA VAL A 56 5.97 4.54 7.52
C VAL A 56 6.10 5.99 7.06
N ASP A 57 7.18 6.27 6.33
CA ASP A 57 7.34 7.53 5.62
C ASP A 57 6.73 7.45 4.22
N MET A 58 5.98 8.48 3.82
CA MET A 58 5.29 8.47 2.52
C MET A 58 6.25 8.53 1.33
N ALA A 59 7.38 9.24 1.44
CA ALA A 59 8.36 9.27 0.37
C ALA A 59 9.05 7.91 0.22
N GLN A 60 9.33 7.23 1.32
CA GLN A 60 9.83 5.85 1.32
C GLN A 60 8.83 4.90 0.64
N MET A 61 7.53 5.00 0.93
CA MET A 61 6.52 4.13 0.29
C MET A 61 6.43 4.37 -1.22
N GLN A 62 6.58 5.61 -1.69
CA GLN A 62 6.62 5.94 -3.12
C GLN A 62 7.88 5.36 -3.80
N GLN A 63 9.03 5.43 -3.14
CA GLN A 63 10.27 4.80 -3.63
C GLN A 63 10.13 3.28 -3.71
N LEU A 64 9.53 2.67 -2.68
CA LEU A 64 9.26 1.24 -2.63
C LEU A 64 8.40 0.79 -3.82
N CYS A 65 7.31 1.50 -4.11
CA CYS A 65 6.47 1.25 -5.29
C CYS A 65 7.25 1.33 -6.60
N SER A 66 8.16 2.29 -6.72
CA SER A 66 8.97 2.47 -7.92
C SER A 66 9.96 1.32 -8.08
N ALA A 67 10.57 0.86 -7.00
CA ALA A 67 11.51 -0.26 -7.01
C ALA A 67 10.84 -1.59 -7.42
N VAL A 68 9.66 -1.88 -6.87
CA VAL A 68 8.94 -3.14 -7.18
C VAL A 68 8.26 -3.13 -8.54
N SER A 69 8.10 -1.97 -9.18
CA SER A 69 7.46 -1.88 -10.50
C SER A 69 8.27 -2.54 -11.63
N SER A 70 9.55 -2.80 -11.39
CA SER A 70 10.46 -3.50 -12.31
C SER A 70 10.68 -4.97 -11.95
N MET A 71 10.00 -5.48 -10.93
CA MET A 71 10.09 -6.88 -10.49
C MET A 71 8.92 -7.67 -11.08
N ASP A 72 9.19 -8.89 -11.52
CA ASP A 72 8.18 -9.77 -12.15
C ASP A 72 7.75 -10.95 -11.26
N ASP A 73 8.45 -11.19 -10.15
CA ASP A 73 8.12 -12.27 -9.20
C ASP A 73 7.42 -11.75 -7.94
N ALA A 74 6.25 -12.30 -7.64
CA ALA A 74 5.45 -11.87 -6.49
C ALA A 74 6.08 -12.21 -5.13
N GLY A 75 6.86 -13.29 -5.05
CA GLY A 75 7.57 -13.69 -3.84
C GLY A 75 8.72 -12.74 -3.53
N GLU A 76 9.51 -12.39 -4.55
CA GLU A 76 10.59 -11.41 -4.45
C GLU A 76 10.07 -10.03 -4.06
N ILE A 77 8.99 -9.57 -4.69
CA ILE A 77 8.32 -8.31 -4.34
C ILE A 77 7.93 -8.31 -2.86
N ARG A 78 7.29 -9.39 -2.40
CA ARG A 78 6.83 -9.48 -1.01
C ARG A 78 8.00 -9.47 -0.04
N ALA A 79 9.02 -10.28 -0.28
CA ALA A 79 10.21 -10.33 0.57
C ALA A 79 10.96 -8.99 0.62
N PHE A 80 11.05 -8.30 -0.53
CA PHE A 80 11.65 -6.97 -0.62
C PHE A 80 10.86 -5.94 0.20
N VAL A 81 9.54 -5.91 0.05
CA VAL A 81 8.67 -4.98 0.80
C VAL A 81 8.74 -5.26 2.30
N GLU A 82 8.62 -6.51 2.72
CA GLU A 82 8.64 -6.87 4.14
C GLU A 82 9.97 -6.51 4.82
N LYS A 83 11.08 -6.54 4.08
CA LYS A 83 12.40 -6.11 4.58
C LYS A 83 12.49 -4.60 4.82
N GLU A 84 11.82 -3.79 4.00
CA GLU A 84 11.85 -2.33 4.07
C GLU A 84 10.83 -1.75 5.05
N LEU A 85 9.89 -2.56 5.54
CA LEU A 85 8.87 -2.11 6.48
C LEU A 85 9.42 -2.01 7.91
N PRO A 86 8.99 -0.99 8.67
CA PRO A 86 9.35 -0.88 10.09
C PRO A 86 8.68 -2.02 10.87
N ALA A 87 9.44 -2.58 11.82
CA ALA A 87 8.96 -3.60 12.76
C ALA A 87 7.82 -3.10 13.67
#